data_AF-A0A1H7IJD4-F1
#
_entry.id   AF-A0A1H7IJD4-F1
#
_cell.length_a   1.000
_cell.length_b   1.000
_cell.length_c   1.000
_cell.angle_alpha   90.00
_cell.angle_beta   90.00
_cell.angle_gamma   90.00
#
_symmetry.space_group_name_H-M   'P 1'
#
loop_
_entity.id
_entity.type
_entity.pdbx_description
1 polymer ?
#
loop_
_entity_poly.entity_id
_entity_poly.type
_entity_poly.pdbx_seq_one_letter_code
_entity_poly.pdbx_strand_id
1 'polypeptide(L)'
;MAKKDNAEKIIDAMSIAYSDPEVKKDSHMHEVLFHAAKQITSGHDYRPVCVRLRREISFFSVRNNLTTPESLNNLYDLIQTVHITSRIHIPF
;
A
#
# COMPACT_ATOMS: atom_id res chain seq x y z
N MET A 1 -6.51 -14.04 -15.53
CA MET A 1 -5.62 -12.89 -15.82
C MET A 1 -5.48 -11.87 -14.69
N ALA A 2 -6.29 -11.88 -13.62
CA ALA A 2 -6.40 -10.76 -12.65
C ALA A 2 -5.27 -10.53 -11.61
N LYS A 3 -4.25 -11.40 -11.50
CA LYS A 3 -3.22 -11.28 -10.43
C LYS A 3 -2.10 -10.29 -10.75
N LYS A 4 -1.77 -10.10 -12.04
CA LYS A 4 -0.73 -9.15 -12.47
C LYS A 4 -1.23 -7.71 -12.36
N ASP A 5 -2.45 -7.44 -12.81
CA ASP A 5 -3.07 -6.11 -12.78
C ASP A 5 -3.12 -5.49 -11.37
N ASN A 6 -3.37 -6.29 -10.33
CA ASN A 6 -3.46 -5.76 -8.96
C ASN A 6 -2.09 -5.39 -8.39
N ALA A 7 -1.06 -6.22 -8.63
CA ALA A 7 0.29 -5.93 -8.16
C ALA A 7 0.85 -4.67 -8.82
N GLU A 8 0.62 -4.50 -10.12
CA GLU A 8 1.02 -3.31 -10.88
C GLU A 8 0.30 -2.05 -10.38
N LYS A 9 -1.02 -2.13 -10.15
CA LYS A 9 -1.78 -1.02 -9.54
C LYS A 9 -1.29 -0.64 -8.14
N ILE A 10 -0.92 -1.63 -7.33
CA ILE A 10 -0.35 -1.38 -6.00
C ILE A 10 1.00 -0.67 -6.14
N ILE A 11 1.89 -1.13 -7.02
CA ILE A 11 3.20 -0.50 -7.25
C ILE A 11 3.05 0.94 -7.76
N ASP A 12 2.10 1.19 -8.67
CA ASP A 12 1.82 2.53 -9.18
C ASP A 12 1.35 3.46 -8.05
N ALA A 13 0.36 3.04 -7.27
CA ALA A 13 -0.13 3.79 -6.12
C ALA A 13 0.96 4.04 -5.07
N MET A 14 1.86 3.07 -4.86
CA MET A 14 3.03 3.23 -4.00
C MET A 14 4.03 4.25 -4.55
N SER A 15 4.22 4.30 -5.86
CA SER A 15 5.13 5.27 -6.50
C SER A 15 4.59 6.69 -6.40
N ILE A 16 3.27 6.86 -6.51
CA ILE A 16 2.59 8.14 -6.27
C ILE A 16 2.76 8.55 -4.80
N ALA A 17 2.45 7.66 -3.86
CA ALA A 17 2.61 7.92 -2.43
C ALA A 17 4.07 8.21 -2.04
N TYR A 18 5.03 7.52 -2.64
CA TYR A 18 6.46 7.76 -2.42
C TYR A 18 6.91 9.15 -2.92
N SER A 19 6.27 9.66 -3.97
CA SER A 19 6.58 10.97 -4.53
C SER A 19 5.99 12.13 -3.73
N ASP A 20 5.06 11.83 -2.82
CA ASP A 20 4.34 12.80 -2.01
C ASP A 20 5.28 13.55 -1.03
N PRO A 21 5.17 14.89 -0.92
CA PRO A 21 6.04 15.69 -0.07
C PRO A 21 5.87 15.40 1.42
N GLU A 22 4.70 14.96 1.89
CA GLU A 22 4.51 14.58 3.30
C GLU A 22 5.19 13.25 3.61
N VAL A 23 5.14 12.32 2.66
CA VAL A 23 5.85 11.03 2.76
C VAL A 23 7.37 11.22 2.68
N LYS A 24 7.85 12.12 1.83
CA LYS A 24 9.29 12.45 1.74
C LYS A 24 9.84 13.06 3.01
N LYS A 25 9.02 13.73 3.82
CA LYS A 25 9.42 14.26 5.13
C LYS A 25 9.65 13.15 6.16
N ASP A 26 9.02 11.98 5.97
CA ASP A 26 9.14 10.83 6.85
C ASP A 26 9.99 9.75 6.20
N SER A 27 11.28 9.72 6.56
CA SER A 27 12.25 8.78 6.00
C SER A 27 11.83 7.32 6.21
N HIS A 28 11.14 7.02 7.30
CA HIS A 28 10.65 5.69 7.63
C HIS A 28 9.57 5.21 6.64
N MET A 29 8.53 6.01 6.41
CA MET A 29 7.47 5.69 5.44
C MET A 29 8.03 5.58 4.01
N HIS A 30 8.98 6.46 3.68
CA HIS A 30 9.65 6.44 2.39
C HIS A 30 10.43 5.14 2.16
N GLU A 31 11.17 4.65 3.16
CA GLU A 31 11.84 3.35 3.11
C GLU A 31 10.83 2.19 3.05
N VAL A 32 9.76 2.24 3.86
CA VAL A 32 8.71 1.21 3.87
C VAL A 32 8.10 1.03 2.47
N LEU A 33 7.72 2.13 1.81
CA LEU A 33 7.17 2.10 0.46
C LEU A 33 8.18 1.53 -0.55
N PHE A 34 9.42 1.98 -0.50
CA PHE A 34 10.47 1.49 -1.40
C PHE A 34 10.72 -0.02 -1.23
N HIS A 35 10.88 -0.49 0.01
CA HIS A 35 11.10 -1.89 0.32
C HIS A 35 9.92 -2.78 -0.07
N ALA A 36 8.71 -2.28 0.12
CA ALA A 36 7.51 -3.00 -0.26
C ALA A 36 7.37 -3.09 -1.79
N ALA A 37 7.64 -2.00 -2.53
CA ALA A 37 7.59 -2.01 -3.99
C ALA A 37 8.62 -2.99 -4.55
N LYS A 38 9.85 -2.95 -4.00
CA LYS A 38 10.93 -3.88 -4.36
C LYS A 38 10.57 -5.35 -4.13
N GLN A 39 9.87 -5.67 -3.03
CA GLN A 39 9.42 -7.04 -2.77
C GLN A 39 8.42 -7.50 -3.83
N ILE A 40 7.44 -6.66 -4.17
CA ILE A 40 6.42 -6.99 -5.17
C ILE A 40 7.04 -7.14 -6.57
N THR A 41 7.94 -6.24 -6.97
CA THR A 41 8.63 -6.32 -8.27
C THR A 41 9.58 -7.52 -8.36
N SER A 42 10.14 -7.98 -7.24
CA SER A 42 10.97 -9.19 -7.18
C SER A 42 10.17 -10.49 -7.27
N GLY A 43 8.84 -10.42 -7.43
CA GLY A 43 7.97 -11.58 -7.55
C GLY A 43 7.49 -12.16 -6.22
N HIS A 44 7.71 -11.47 -5.09
CA HIS A 44 7.09 -11.87 -3.83
C HIS A 44 5.58 -11.62 -3.86
N ASP A 45 4.85 -12.41 -3.08
CA ASP A 45 3.41 -12.21 -2.91
C ASP A 45 3.14 -10.83 -2.30
N TYR A 46 2.38 -10.00 -3.02
CA TYR A 46 2.04 -8.66 -2.58
C TYR A 46 1.10 -8.65 -1.38
N ARG A 47 0.36 -9.73 -1.12
CA ARG A 47 -0.63 -9.80 -0.02
C ARG A 47 0.00 -9.54 1.36
N PRO A 48 1.04 -10.27 1.81
CA PRO A 48 1.70 -9.98 3.08
C PRO A 48 2.36 -8.60 3.11
N VAL A 49 2.89 -8.14 1.97
CA VAL A 49 3.48 -6.79 1.83
C VAL A 49 2.42 -5.73 2.10
N CYS A 50 1.25 -5.84 1.48
CA CYS A 50 0.09 -4.97 1.67
C CYS A 50 -0.40 -4.94 3.12
N VAL A 51 -0.44 -6.09 3.81
CA VAL A 51 -0.85 -6.14 5.23
C VAL A 51 0.13 -5.36 6.12
N ARG A 52 1.43 -5.49 5.86
CA ARG A 52 2.45 -4.71 6.58
C ARG A 52 2.32 -3.23 6.25
N LEU A 53 2.20 -2.88 4.96
CA LEU A 53 2.05 -1.50 4.50
C LEU A 53 0.85 -0.82 5.16
N ARG A 54 -0.29 -1.51 5.22
CA ARG A 54 -1.51 -1.00 5.85
C ARG A 54 -1.28 -0.60 7.32
N ARG A 55 -0.53 -1.41 8.06
CA ARG A 55 -0.18 -1.10 9.46
C ARG A 55 0.72 0.11 9.53
N GLU A 56 1.74 0.17 8.70
CA GLU A 56 2.67 1.30 8.65
C GLU A 56 1.96 2.62 8.31
N ILE A 57 1.05 2.60 7.33
CA ILE A 57 0.22 3.77 6.98
C ILE A 57 -0.61 4.21 8.19
N SER A 58 -1.27 3.27 8.87
CA SER A 58 -2.05 3.59 10.06
C SER A 58 -1.19 4.17 11.18
N PHE A 59 0.03 3.66 11.39
CA PHE A 59 0.97 4.22 12.36
C PHE A 59 1.44 5.62 11.97
N PHE A 60 1.70 5.85 10.69
CA PHE A 60 2.05 7.16 10.17
C PHE A 60 0.93 8.17 10.39
N SER A 61 -0.31 7.82 10.08
CA SER A 61 -1.49 8.65 10.38
C SER A 61 -1.52 9.05 11.85
N VAL A 62 -1.35 8.07 12.76
CA VAL A 62 -1.34 8.34 14.20
C VAL A 62 -0.19 9.27 14.61
N ARG A 63 1.00 9.10 14.04
CA ARG A 63 2.18 9.95 14.32
C ARG A 63 2.03 11.37 13.77
N ASN A 64 1.31 11.53 12.66
CA ASN A 64 1.14 12.81 11.96
C ASN A 64 -0.19 13.52 12.33
N ASN A 65 -0.65 13.39 13.59
CA ASN A 65 -1.88 14.00 14.10
C ASN A 65 -3.16 13.59 13.34
N LEU A 66 -3.22 12.34 12.88
CA LEU A 66 -4.30 11.79 12.03
C LEU A 66 -4.38 12.41 10.63
N THR A 67 -3.39 13.23 10.25
CA THR A 67 -3.28 13.78 8.90
C THR A 67 -2.56 12.78 8.01
N THR A 68 -3.27 12.28 7.01
CA THR A 68 -2.72 11.32 6.04
C THR A 68 -2.84 11.93 4.65
N PRO A 69 -1.75 12.05 3.88
CA PRO A 69 -1.81 12.57 2.52
C PRO A 69 -2.75 11.72 1.68
N GLU A 70 -3.42 12.36 0.73
CA GLU A 70 -4.41 11.71 -0.15
C GLU A 70 -3.79 10.50 -0.87
N SER A 71 -2.52 10.59 -1.28
CA SER A 71 -1.81 9.49 -1.91
C SER A 71 -1.67 8.25 -1.02
N LEU A 72 -1.46 8.41 0.29
CA LEU A 72 -1.42 7.28 1.24
C LEU A 72 -2.82 6.73 1.54
N ASN A 73 -3.83 7.59 1.60
CA ASN A 73 -5.23 7.15 1.75
C ASN A 73 -5.70 6.33 0.54
N ASN A 74 -5.39 6.79 -0.67
CA ASN A 74 -5.71 6.06 -1.91
C ASN A 74 -5.02 4.70 -1.95
N LEU A 75 -3.74 4.64 -1.54
CA LEU A 75 -3.01 3.38 -1.42
C LEU A 75 -3.62 2.45 -0.37
N TYR A 76 -4.02 2.98 0.78
CA TYR A 76 -4.67 2.23 1.85
C TYR A 76 -6.00 1.61 1.39
N ASP A 77 -6.84 2.39 0.70
CA ASP A 77 -8.12 1.94 0.16
C ASP A 77 -7.93 0.86 -0.91
N LEU A 78 -6.98 1.07 -1.83
CA LEU A 78 -6.66 0.11 -2.89
C LEU A 78 -6.20 -1.23 -2.32
N ILE A 79 -5.35 -1.20 -1.29
CA ILE A 79 -4.91 -2.39 -0.55
C ILE A 79 -6.08 -3.09 0.13
N GLN A 80 -6.99 -2.32 0.75
CA GLN A 80 -8.17 -2.85 1.43
C GLN A 80 -9.12 -3.53 0.44
N THR A 81 -9.39 -2.90 -0.70
CA THR A 81 -10.26 -3.44 -1.75
C THR A 81 -9.71 -4.74 -2.33
N VAL A 82 -8.40 -4.78 -2.64
CA VAL A 82 -7.75 -6.01 -3.16
C VAL A 82 -7.80 -7.16 -2.14
N HIS A 83 -7.75 -6.87 -0.84
CA HIS A 83 -7.88 -7.87 0.22
C HIS A 83 -9.33 -8.40 0.36
N ILE A 84 -10.34 -7.57 0.11
CA ILE A 84 -11.76 -7.94 0.20
C ILE A 84 -12.16 -8.87 -0.95
N THR A 85 -11.69 -8.63 -2.18
CA THR A 85 -12.03 -9.47 -3.33
C THR A 85 -11.52 -10.91 -3.20
N SER A 86 -10.47 -11.15 -2.40
CA SER A 86 -9.99 -12.51 -2.10
C SER A 86 -10.81 -13.23 -1.01
N ARG A 87 -11.73 -12.53 -0.31
CA ARG A 87 -12.57 -13.08 0.76
C ARG A 87 -14.04 -13.27 0.38
N ILE A 88 -14.49 -12.79 -0.79
CA ILE A 88 -15.87 -13.00 -1.25
C ILE A 88 -15.88 -14.09 -2.34
N HIS A 89 -15.68 -15.33 -1.90
CA HIS A 89 -16.28 -16.49 -2.56
C HIS A 89 -17.16 -17.18 -1.51
N ILE A 90 -18.28 -16.54 -1.20
CA ILE A 90 -19.40 -17.19 -0.53
C ILE A 90 -20.39 -17.48 -1.66
N PRO A 91 -20.52 -18.74 -2.11
CA PRO A 91 -21.62 -19.10 -2.99
C PRO A 91 -22.90 -19.07 -2.13
N PHE A 92 -23.88 -18.28 -2.55
CA PHE A 92 -25.27 -18.54 -2.25
C PHE A 92 -25.93 -19.01 -3.54
#